data_AF-A0A3B4WD85-F1
#
_entry.id   AF-A0A3B4WD85-F1
#
_cell.length_a   1.000
_cell.length_b   1.000
_cell.length_c   1.000
_cell.angle_alpha   90.00
_cell.angle_beta   90.00
_cell.angle_gamma   90.00
#
_symmetry.space_group_name_H-M   'P 1'
#
loop_
_entity.id
_entity.type
_entity.pdbx_description
1 polymer ?
#
loop_
_entity_poly.entity_id
_entity_poly.type
_entity_poly.pdbx_seq_one_letter_code
_entity_poly.pdbx_strand_id
1 'polypeptide(L)'
;MICCLQTLLLLGAPLVLSGRVLTAPTAPNNFFYHNFLSRNGSKQSIGVKLHVDSAQASVFAVRGGNVTLPCRFWYEPELSSPREVRIKWSWVPAAGGHETDVLLAISPHSRSFGEFRGRVQLRQDFPGDAALLMTELQLNDTGRYHCEVVDGLEDKSVSIDLELRGNVTCLI
;
A
#
# COMPACT_ATOMS: atom_id res chain seq x y z
N MET A 1 38.81 65.10 29.75
CA MET A 1 39.83 65.44 28.73
C MET A 1 39.79 64.33 27.69
N ILE A 2 38.95 64.49 26.65
CA ILE A 2 39.21 65.16 25.36
C ILE A 2 39.79 64.17 24.33
N CYS A 3 39.01 64.00 23.25
CA CYS A 3 39.32 63.87 21.82
C CYS A 3 40.60 63.13 21.42
N CYS A 4 40.61 62.27 20.40
CA CYS A 4 40.32 62.50 18.98
C CYS A 4 40.82 61.18 18.28
N LEU A 5 40.49 60.72 17.08
CA LEU A 5 40.14 61.35 15.81
C LEU A 5 39.69 60.22 14.84
N GLN A 6 38.94 60.60 13.82
CA GLN A 6 38.30 59.80 12.74
C GLN A 6 39.30 58.98 11.88
N THR A 7 38.94 57.90 11.17
CA THR A 7 38.35 57.97 9.80
C THR A 7 37.98 56.60 9.17
N LEU A 8 36.81 56.58 8.52
CA LEU A 8 36.30 55.90 7.29
C LEU A 8 36.50 54.40 6.94
N LEU A 9 35.33 53.73 6.84
CA LEU A 9 34.76 52.90 5.75
C LEU A 9 35.66 51.95 4.91
N LEU A 10 35.37 50.64 4.99
CA LEU A 10 35.44 49.71 3.84
C LEU A 10 34.27 48.71 3.87
N LEU A 11 33.73 48.45 2.67
CA LEU A 11 32.58 47.63 2.31
C LEU A 11 32.86 46.11 2.33
N GLY A 12 31.79 45.33 2.53
CA GLY A 12 31.69 43.90 2.17
C GLY A 12 31.82 42.95 3.37
N ALA A 13 31.03 41.90 3.56
CA ALA A 13 29.90 41.29 2.87
C ALA A 13 29.14 40.43 3.92
N PRO A 14 27.84 40.11 3.76
CA PRO A 14 27.12 39.33 4.76
C PRO A 14 27.52 37.84 4.68
N LEU A 15 27.96 37.26 5.80
CA LEU A 15 28.17 35.82 5.91
C LEU A 15 27.11 35.19 6.83
N VAL A 16 26.18 34.51 6.15
CA VAL A 16 25.58 33.21 6.47
C VAL A 16 24.83 33.07 7.80
N LEU A 17 23.51 32.88 7.71
CA LEU A 17 22.89 31.71 8.33
C LEU A 17 21.96 31.02 7.34
N SER A 18 22.33 29.79 7.03
CA SER A 18 21.62 28.82 6.21
C SER A 18 20.24 28.52 6.79
N GLY A 19 19.21 29.21 6.30
CA GLY A 19 17.82 28.82 6.45
C GLY A 19 17.36 27.96 5.28
N ARG A 20 17.91 26.74 5.11
CA ARG A 20 17.28 25.74 4.26
C ARG A 20 16.17 25.07 5.06
N VAL A 21 14.94 25.57 4.89
CA VAL A 21 13.76 24.79 5.19
C VAL A 21 13.82 23.56 4.29
N LEU A 22 14.00 22.39 4.87
CA LEU A 22 13.77 21.12 4.18
C LEU A 22 12.27 20.95 4.01
N THR A 23 11.71 21.57 2.97
CA THR A 23 10.41 21.14 2.45
C THR A 23 10.64 19.77 1.80
N ALA A 24 10.04 18.74 2.40
CA ALA A 24 9.97 17.42 1.80
C ALA A 24 9.35 17.55 0.40
N PRO A 25 9.92 16.94 -0.65
CA PRO A 25 9.26 16.88 -1.93
C PRO A 25 8.07 15.91 -1.79
N THR A 26 6.88 16.47 -1.63
CA THR A 26 5.63 15.79 -1.97
C THR A 26 5.63 15.61 -3.48
N ALA A 27 6.20 14.51 -3.96
CA ALA A 27 6.05 14.11 -5.35
C ALA A 27 4.56 13.85 -5.60
N PRO A 28 3.89 14.59 -6.49
CA PRO A 28 2.51 14.31 -6.83
C PRO A 28 2.47 13.04 -7.69
N ASN A 29 1.47 12.20 -7.46
CA ASN A 29 1.16 10.94 -8.13
C ASN A 29 0.88 11.05 -9.66
N ASN A 30 1.34 12.13 -10.31
CA ASN A 30 1.08 12.47 -11.70
C ASN A 30 2.09 11.87 -12.71
N PHE A 31 3.21 11.30 -12.26
CA PHE A 31 4.28 10.90 -13.18
C PHE A 31 4.04 9.55 -13.88
N PHE A 32 3.09 8.73 -13.43
CA PHE A 32 2.84 7.41 -14.04
C PHE A 32 1.73 7.39 -15.11
N TYR A 33 0.85 8.40 -15.15
CA TYR A 33 -0.28 8.41 -16.09
C TYR A 33 0.07 8.94 -17.50
N HIS A 34 1.16 9.69 -17.65
CA HIS A 34 1.40 10.47 -18.88
C HIS A 34 2.04 9.71 -20.05
N ASN A 35 2.41 8.43 -19.90
CA ASN A 35 3.10 7.69 -20.98
C ASN A 35 2.19 6.99 -22.01
N PHE A 36 0.86 7.07 -21.90
CA PHE A 36 -0.05 6.35 -22.81
C PHE A 36 -0.83 7.22 -23.82
N LEU A 37 -0.80 8.56 -23.72
CA LEU A 37 -1.54 9.43 -24.65
C LEU A 37 -0.70 9.93 -25.85
N SER A 38 0.52 9.41 -26.03
CA SER A 38 1.39 9.85 -27.12
C SER A 38 1.98 8.68 -27.90
N ARG A 39 1.13 7.98 -28.68
CA ARG A 39 1.55 7.38 -29.95
C ARG A 39 0.36 7.15 -30.88
N ASN A 40 0.29 7.92 -31.97
CA ASN A 40 -0.62 7.72 -33.09
C ASN A 40 -0.49 6.32 -33.70
N GLY A 41 -1.63 5.65 -33.93
CA GLY A 41 -1.78 4.57 -34.91
C GLY A 41 -2.17 3.19 -34.35
N SER A 42 -3.48 2.91 -34.39
CA SER A 42 -4.12 1.58 -34.38
C SER A 42 -3.74 0.58 -33.28
N LYS A 43 -4.48 0.63 -32.19
CA LYS A 43 -5.17 -0.53 -31.59
C LYS A 43 -6.24 0.06 -30.71
N GLN A 44 -7.50 -0.11 -31.10
CA GLN A 44 -8.64 0.01 -30.18
C GLN A 44 -8.23 -0.79 -28.94
N SER A 45 -7.96 -0.13 -27.82
CA SER A 45 -7.95 -0.83 -26.55
C SER A 45 -9.37 -1.31 -26.38
N ILE A 46 -9.61 -2.56 -26.80
CA ILE A 46 -10.76 -3.36 -26.40
C ILE A 46 -10.94 -3.03 -24.92
N GLY A 47 -12.13 -2.57 -24.53
CA GLY A 47 -12.40 -2.06 -23.19
C GLY A 47 -12.23 -3.13 -22.13
N VAL A 48 -10.97 -3.45 -21.82
CA VAL A 48 -10.58 -4.44 -20.82
C VAL A 48 -10.88 -3.84 -19.46
N LYS A 49 -11.69 -4.55 -18.68
CA LYS A 49 -12.09 -4.17 -17.34
C LYS A 49 -11.39 -5.05 -16.32
N LEU A 50 -10.87 -4.44 -15.26
CA LEU A 50 -10.36 -5.12 -14.08
C LEU A 50 -11.51 -5.49 -13.15
N HIS A 51 -11.51 -6.72 -12.68
CA HIS A 51 -12.40 -7.23 -11.66
C HIS A 51 -11.59 -7.71 -10.46
N VAL A 52 -12.10 -7.43 -9.26
CA VAL A 52 -11.54 -7.91 -7.99
C VAL A 52 -12.69 -8.43 -7.15
N ASP A 53 -12.50 -9.60 -6.56
CA ASP A 53 -13.52 -10.26 -5.76
C ASP A 53 -12.91 -11.06 -4.60
N SER A 54 -13.74 -11.32 -3.60
CA SER A 54 -13.43 -12.20 -2.48
C SER A 54 -14.51 -13.28 -2.38
N ALA A 55 -14.08 -14.53 -2.24
CA ALA A 55 -15.01 -15.64 -1.99
C ALA A 55 -15.75 -15.52 -0.64
N GLN A 56 -15.21 -14.75 0.31
CA GLN A 56 -15.75 -14.61 1.66
C GLN A 56 -15.64 -13.15 2.13
N ALA A 57 -16.76 -12.56 2.54
CA ALA A 57 -16.76 -11.21 3.11
C ALA A 57 -16.25 -11.17 4.56
N SER A 58 -16.27 -12.32 5.25
CA SER A 58 -15.75 -12.44 6.61
C SER A 58 -15.08 -13.79 6.82
N VAL A 59 -13.97 -13.78 7.57
CA VAL A 59 -13.17 -14.97 7.91
C VAL A 59 -13.01 -15.02 9.42
N PHE A 60 -13.16 -16.21 10.00
CA PHE A 60 -12.97 -16.44 11.42
C PHE A 60 -11.71 -17.26 11.64
N ALA A 61 -10.90 -16.85 12.62
CA ALA A 61 -9.72 -17.60 13.02
C ALA A 61 -9.57 -17.61 14.54
N VAL A 62 -8.55 -18.32 15.02
CA VAL A 62 -8.23 -18.39 16.45
C VAL A 62 -6.89 -17.71 16.70
N ARG A 63 -6.73 -17.16 17.91
CA ARG A 63 -5.46 -16.55 18.32
C ARG A 63 -4.31 -17.57 18.21
N GLY A 64 -3.18 -17.13 17.68
CA GLY A 64 -1.97 -17.93 17.45
C GLY A 64 -2.06 -18.85 16.24
N GLY A 65 -3.23 -18.94 15.57
CA GLY A 65 -3.42 -19.70 14.35
C GLY A 65 -2.94 -18.96 13.11
N ASN A 66 -3.29 -19.53 11.95
CA ASN A 66 -3.03 -18.98 10.63
C ASN A 66 -4.36 -18.74 9.90
N VAL A 67 -4.37 -17.81 8.97
CA VAL A 67 -5.54 -17.53 8.14
C VAL A 67 -5.13 -17.15 6.72
N THR A 68 -6.04 -17.36 5.79
CA THR A 68 -5.94 -16.86 4.42
C THR A 68 -7.12 -15.95 4.15
N LEU A 69 -6.85 -14.68 3.86
CA LEU A 69 -7.87 -13.73 3.43
C LEU A 69 -8.00 -13.82 1.91
N PRO A 70 -9.15 -14.28 1.38
CA PRO A 70 -9.29 -14.54 -0.05
C PRO A 70 -9.39 -13.23 -0.84
N CYS A 71 -8.56 -13.08 -1.87
CA CYS A 71 -8.70 -12.02 -2.87
C CYS A 71 -8.26 -12.55 -4.21
N ARG A 72 -9.07 -12.33 -5.25
CA ARG A 72 -8.75 -12.71 -6.62
C ARG A 72 -9.06 -11.57 -7.57
N PHE A 73 -8.28 -11.45 -8.63
CA PHE A 73 -8.55 -10.51 -9.70
C PHE A 73 -8.47 -11.18 -11.07
N TRP A 74 -9.21 -10.63 -12.03
CA TRP A 74 -9.18 -11.06 -13.43
C TRP A 74 -9.59 -9.92 -14.34
N TYR A 75 -9.42 -10.13 -15.65
CA TYR A 75 -9.75 -9.17 -16.68
C TYR A 75 -10.87 -9.69 -17.56
N GLU A 76 -11.74 -8.79 -17.99
CA GLU A 76 -12.76 -9.10 -18.99
C GLU A 76 -12.68 -8.11 -20.17
N PRO A 77 -12.44 -8.58 -21.40
CA PRO A 77 -12.07 -9.96 -21.76
C PRO A 77 -10.69 -10.35 -21.21
N GLU A 78 -10.41 -11.66 -21.17
CA GLU A 78 -9.11 -12.17 -20.74
C GLU A 78 -7.97 -11.57 -21.57
N LEU A 79 -6.87 -11.26 -20.89
CA LEU A 79 -5.70 -10.66 -21.52
C LEU A 79 -4.87 -11.72 -22.24
N SER A 80 -4.41 -11.38 -23.45
CA SER A 80 -3.43 -12.19 -24.19
C SER A 80 -2.03 -12.20 -23.54
N SER A 81 -1.75 -11.23 -22.68
CA SER A 81 -0.47 -11.08 -21.98
C SER A 81 -0.70 -10.49 -20.58
N PRO A 82 -0.05 -10.99 -19.52
CA PRO A 82 -0.17 -10.43 -18.18
C PRO A 82 0.21 -8.94 -18.16
N ARG A 83 -0.57 -8.13 -17.42
CA ARG A 83 -0.20 -6.77 -17.06
C ARG A 83 0.62 -6.78 -15.77
N GLU A 84 1.48 -5.78 -15.60
CA GLU A 84 2.05 -5.50 -14.29
C GLU A 84 0.94 -4.99 -13.38
N VAL A 85 0.82 -5.60 -12.20
CA VAL A 85 -0.22 -5.29 -11.23
C VAL A 85 0.41 -5.02 -9.89
N ARG A 86 -0.04 -3.94 -9.26
CA ARG A 86 0.28 -3.58 -7.88
C ARG A 86 -0.86 -4.06 -6.98
N ILE A 87 -0.52 -4.88 -6.00
CA ILE A 87 -1.47 -5.39 -4.99
C ILE A 87 -1.10 -4.78 -3.65
N LYS A 88 -2.05 -4.09 -3.03
CA LYS A 88 -1.91 -3.52 -1.69
C LYS A 88 -2.93 -4.18 -0.76
N TRP A 89 -2.44 -4.64 0.37
CA TRP A 89 -3.25 -4.98 1.53
C TRP A 89 -3.10 -3.92 2.60
N SER A 90 -4.22 -3.43 3.10
CA SER A 90 -4.31 -2.53 4.25
C SER A 90 -5.35 -3.03 5.24
N TRP A 91 -5.32 -2.48 6.45
CA TRP A 91 -6.13 -2.93 7.56
C TRP A 91 -6.61 -1.77 8.42
N VAL A 92 -7.88 -1.84 8.83
CA VAL A 92 -8.50 -0.95 9.81
C VAL A 92 -8.86 -1.78 11.05
N PRO A 93 -8.38 -1.40 12.25
CA PRO A 93 -8.71 -2.11 13.48
C PRO A 93 -10.20 -2.16 13.75
N ALA A 94 -10.68 -3.29 14.30
CA ALA A 94 -12.08 -3.43 14.71
C ALA A 94 -12.52 -2.41 15.78
N ALA A 95 -11.58 -1.97 16.62
CA ALA A 95 -11.81 -0.90 17.61
C ALA A 95 -11.93 0.51 16.97
N GLY A 96 -11.82 0.61 15.66
CA GLY A 96 -11.67 1.87 14.93
C GLY A 96 -10.23 2.38 14.95
N GLY A 97 -9.94 3.35 14.08
CA GLY A 97 -8.62 3.94 13.95
C GLY A 97 -8.26 4.25 12.50
N HIS A 98 -6.99 4.52 12.29
CA HIS A 98 -6.46 4.78 10.95
C HIS A 98 -6.16 3.48 10.21
N GLU A 99 -6.42 3.51 8.91
CA GLU A 99 -5.99 2.46 8.01
C GLU A 99 -4.45 2.37 7.99
N THR A 100 -3.93 1.16 8.10
CA THR A 100 -2.50 0.87 8.13
C THR A 100 -2.15 -0.10 7.01
N ASP A 101 -1.04 0.14 6.34
CA ASP A 101 -0.53 -0.77 5.30
C ASP A 101 -0.06 -2.09 5.94
N VAL A 102 -0.46 -3.21 5.35
CA VAL A 102 -0.11 -4.57 5.79
C VAL A 102 0.97 -5.14 4.88
N LEU A 103 0.70 -5.15 3.57
CA LEU A 103 1.60 -5.70 2.55
C LEU A 103 1.43 -4.95 1.23
N LEU A 104 2.53 -4.75 0.52
CA LEU A 104 2.56 -4.25 -0.85
C LEU A 104 3.33 -5.23 -1.73
N ALA A 105 2.74 -5.61 -2.86
CA ALA A 105 3.38 -6.45 -3.86
C ALA A 105 3.34 -5.80 -5.24
N ILE A 106 4.47 -5.85 -5.94
CA ILE A 106 4.64 -5.52 -7.35
C ILE A 106 5.50 -6.65 -7.90
N SER A 107 4.89 -7.55 -8.68
CA SER A 107 5.51 -8.81 -9.07
C SER A 107 6.93 -8.63 -9.62
N PRO A 108 7.94 -9.40 -9.16
CA PRO A 108 7.88 -10.49 -8.17
C PRO A 108 8.13 -10.06 -6.71
N HIS A 109 8.23 -8.77 -6.44
CA HIS A 109 8.65 -8.24 -5.14
C HIS A 109 7.45 -8.01 -4.22
N SER A 110 7.62 -8.33 -2.93
CA SER A 110 6.65 -7.93 -1.91
C SER A 110 7.36 -7.37 -0.66
N ARG A 111 6.62 -6.54 0.08
CA ARG A 111 7.08 -5.91 1.30
C ARG A 111 5.93 -5.83 2.30
N SER A 112 6.13 -6.41 3.47
CA SER A 112 5.26 -6.27 4.64
C SER A 112 5.65 -5.06 5.50
N PHE A 113 4.69 -4.51 6.25
CA PHE A 113 4.87 -3.30 7.07
C PHE A 113 4.50 -3.52 8.54
N GLY A 114 4.98 -2.63 9.42
CA GLY A 114 4.66 -2.62 10.85
C GLY A 114 4.78 -3.97 11.55
N GLU A 115 3.80 -4.26 12.41
CA GLU A 115 3.66 -5.50 13.20
C GLU A 115 3.30 -6.73 12.36
N PHE A 116 3.01 -6.55 11.07
CA PHE A 116 2.75 -7.65 10.13
C PHE A 116 4.04 -8.21 9.51
N ARG A 117 5.18 -7.56 9.72
CA ARG A 117 6.47 -8.01 9.18
C ARG A 117 6.82 -9.43 9.62
N GLY A 118 7.16 -10.27 8.65
CA GLY A 118 7.53 -11.66 8.89
C GLY A 118 6.34 -12.60 9.16
N ARG A 119 5.12 -12.07 9.30
CA ARG A 119 3.90 -12.86 9.56
C ARG A 119 2.94 -12.92 8.37
N VAL A 120 3.18 -12.10 7.34
CA VAL A 120 2.28 -12.00 6.18
C VAL A 120 3.00 -12.22 4.85
N GLN A 121 2.30 -12.84 3.91
CA GLN A 121 2.77 -13.09 2.55
C GLN A 121 1.61 -13.05 1.56
N LEU A 122 1.89 -12.61 0.33
CA LEU A 122 0.95 -12.73 -0.77
C LEU A 122 0.99 -14.16 -1.35
N ARG A 123 -0.15 -14.83 -1.47
CA ARG A 123 -0.27 -16.09 -2.21
C ARG A 123 -0.35 -15.82 -3.70
N GLN A 124 0.32 -16.66 -4.49
CA GLN A 124 0.43 -16.50 -5.94
C GLN A 124 0.32 -17.87 -6.65
N ASP A 125 -0.64 -18.69 -6.24
CA ASP A 125 -0.75 -20.08 -6.72
C ASP A 125 -1.25 -20.16 -8.18
N PHE A 126 -1.96 -19.13 -8.64
CA PHE A 126 -2.48 -19.01 -10.00
C PHE A 126 -2.49 -17.54 -10.47
N PRO A 127 -2.54 -17.26 -11.79
CA PRO A 127 -2.67 -15.90 -12.30
C PRO A 127 -3.93 -15.21 -11.74
N GLY A 128 -3.76 -14.09 -11.06
CA GLY A 128 -4.87 -13.39 -10.42
C GLY A 128 -5.06 -13.71 -8.93
N ASP A 129 -4.29 -14.64 -8.35
CA ASP A 129 -4.30 -14.88 -6.90
C ASP A 129 -3.63 -13.72 -6.17
N ALA A 130 -4.39 -13.10 -5.28
CA ALA A 130 -3.98 -11.96 -4.47
C ALA A 130 -4.26 -12.17 -2.99
N ALA A 131 -4.51 -13.42 -2.57
CA ALA A 131 -4.87 -13.74 -1.20
C ALA A 131 -3.73 -13.42 -0.21
N LEU A 132 -4.08 -12.92 0.97
CA LEU A 132 -3.14 -12.64 2.05
C LEU A 132 -3.05 -13.85 2.98
N LEU A 133 -1.86 -14.44 3.09
CA LEU A 133 -1.54 -15.43 4.10
C LEU A 133 -1.04 -14.71 5.34
N MET A 134 -1.59 -15.07 6.50
CA MET A 134 -1.17 -14.51 7.79
C MET A 134 -0.94 -15.63 8.80
N THR A 135 0.15 -15.54 9.56
CA THR A 135 0.53 -16.49 10.61
C THR A 135 0.61 -15.82 11.98
N GLU A 136 0.59 -16.66 13.02
CA GLU A 136 0.78 -16.22 14.41
C GLU A 136 -0.19 -15.09 14.80
N LEU A 137 -1.48 -15.31 14.54
CA LEU A 137 -2.52 -14.29 14.70
C LEU A 137 -2.59 -13.74 16.13
N GLN A 138 -2.56 -12.41 16.22
CA GLN A 138 -2.61 -11.64 17.45
C GLN A 138 -4.00 -11.03 17.62
N LEU A 139 -4.48 -10.80 18.85
CA LEU A 139 -5.84 -10.26 19.08
C LEU A 139 -6.09 -8.93 18.36
N ASN A 140 -5.06 -8.09 18.31
CA ASN A 140 -5.06 -6.81 17.60
C ASN A 140 -5.01 -6.94 16.07
N ASP A 141 -4.91 -8.14 15.50
CA ASP A 141 -5.06 -8.35 14.05
C ASP A 141 -6.55 -8.34 13.63
N THR A 142 -7.49 -8.38 14.59
CA THR A 142 -8.94 -8.31 14.33
C THR A 142 -9.32 -6.98 13.67
N GLY A 143 -10.04 -7.03 12.55
CA GLY A 143 -10.48 -5.82 11.85
C GLY A 143 -10.81 -6.07 10.38
N ARG A 144 -10.95 -4.97 9.64
CA ARG A 144 -11.30 -4.98 8.23
C ARG A 144 -10.05 -4.87 7.38
N TYR A 145 -9.84 -5.84 6.51
CA TYR A 145 -8.74 -5.86 5.56
C TYR A 145 -9.22 -5.45 4.18
N HIS A 146 -8.46 -4.60 3.51
CA HIS A 146 -8.73 -4.13 2.16
C HIS A 146 -7.68 -4.69 1.21
N CYS A 147 -8.13 -5.41 0.18
CA CYS A 147 -7.31 -5.82 -0.96
C CYS A 147 -7.55 -4.85 -2.10
N GLU A 148 -6.56 -4.05 -2.46
CA GLU A 148 -6.57 -3.11 -3.56
C GLU A 148 -5.65 -3.62 -4.68
N VAL A 149 -6.18 -3.68 -5.90
CA VAL A 149 -5.48 -4.12 -7.10
C VAL A 149 -5.48 -2.99 -8.11
N VAL A 150 -4.29 -2.61 -8.57
CA VAL A 150 -4.09 -1.49 -9.50
C VAL A 150 -3.23 -1.96 -10.67
N ASP A 151 -3.72 -1.79 -11.89
CA ASP A 151 -3.01 -2.17 -13.13
C ASP A 151 -2.45 -0.98 -13.93
N GLY A 152 -2.43 0.20 -13.31
CA GLY A 152 -1.99 1.46 -13.91
C GLY A 152 -3.08 2.20 -14.71
N LEU A 153 -4.21 1.55 -14.99
CA LEU A 153 -5.37 2.18 -15.65
C LEU A 153 -6.59 2.20 -14.74
N GLU A 154 -6.87 1.09 -14.05
CA GLU A 154 -7.99 0.95 -13.13
C GLU A 154 -7.51 0.52 -11.74
N ASP A 155 -8.23 0.99 -10.73
CA ASP A 155 -8.17 0.56 -9.34
C ASP A 155 -9.50 -0.12 -8.95
N LYS A 156 -9.38 -1.28 -8.30
CA LYS A 156 -10.49 -2.06 -7.78
C LYS A 156 -10.10 -2.64 -6.44
N SER A 157 -11.07 -2.72 -5.53
CA SER A 157 -10.83 -3.24 -4.19
C SER A 157 -11.97 -4.08 -3.66
N VAL A 158 -11.63 -4.97 -2.74
CA VAL A 158 -12.57 -5.76 -1.94
C VAL A 158 -12.16 -5.70 -0.47
N SER A 159 -13.14 -5.81 0.43
CA SER A 159 -12.92 -5.77 1.88
C SER A 159 -13.33 -7.09 2.51
N ILE A 160 -12.54 -7.58 3.48
CA ILE A 160 -12.79 -8.81 4.23
C ILE A 160 -12.64 -8.52 5.72
N ASP A 161 -13.65 -8.89 6.50
CA ASP A 161 -13.64 -8.75 7.95
C ASP A 161 -13.03 -10.00 8.61
N LEU A 162 -11.89 -9.85 9.31
CA LEU A 162 -11.25 -10.91 10.08
C LEU A 162 -11.66 -10.79 11.55
N GLU A 163 -12.25 -11.87 12.09
CA GLU A 163 -12.62 -11.96 13.50
C GLU A 163 -11.90 -13.13 14.20
N LEU A 164 -11.26 -12.82 15.32
CA LEU A 164 -10.62 -13.83 16.15
C LEU A 164 -11.57 -14.33 17.24
N ARG A 165 -11.79 -15.63 17.26
CA ARG A 165 -12.56 -16.32 18.29
C ARG A 165 -11.63 -16.80 19.40
N GLY A 166 -12.11 -16.71 20.64
CA GLY A 166 -11.40 -17.29 21.80
C GLY A 166 -11.52 -18.81 21.80
N ASN A 167 -10.45 -19.50 22.17
CA ASN A 167 -10.52 -20.94 22.47
C ASN A 167 -11.15 -21.09 23.85
N VAL A 168 -12.45 -21.43 23.91
CA VAL A 168 -13.07 -21.89 25.16
C VAL A 168 -12.70 -23.36 25.34
N THR A 169 -11.49 -23.64 25.81
CA THR A 169 -11.15 -24.98 26.29
C THR A 169 -11.62 -25.10 27.73
N CYS A 170 -12.76 -25.76 27.93
CA CYS A 170 -13.15 -26.24 29.25
C CYS A 170 -12.17 -27.36 29.62
N LEU A 171 -11.26 -27.14 30.57
CA LEU A 171 -10.46 -28.20 31.15
C LEU A 171 -11.37 -28.96 32.13
N ILE A 172 -11.61 -30.23 31.84
CA ILE A 172 -12.36 -31.17 32.68
C ILE A 172 -11.39 -31.88 33.61
#